data_AF-A0A1C6Z3M7-F1
#
_entry.id   AF-A0A1C6Z3M7-F1
#
_cell.length_a   1.000
_cell.length_b   1.000
_cell.length_c   1.000
_cell.angle_alpha   90.00
_cell.angle_beta   90.00
_cell.angle_gamma   90.00
#
_symmetry.space_group_name_H-M   'P 1'
#
loop_
_entity.id
_entity.type
_entity.pdbx_description
1 polymer ?
#
loop_
_entity_poly.entity_id
_entity_poly.type
_entity_poly.pdbx_seq_one_letter_code
_entity_poly.pdbx_strand_id
1 'polypeptide(L)'
;MIVNIEALTHSLGQSYNDLLNTGLITYKTPPTGFSGASNISLDMSLEGIYLSFRREGRVLQDVILSIQRPEISRWDFPNALHFGLEKK
;
A
#
# COMPACT_ATOMS: atom_id res chain seq x y z
N MET A 1 10.04 6.08 2.11
CA MET A 1 9.53 7.19 1.27
C MET A 1 8.29 7.76 1.95
N ILE A 2 7.94 9.05 1.80
CA ILE A 2 6.61 9.51 2.25
C ILE A 2 5.59 9.15 1.18
N VAL A 3 4.54 8.43 1.57
CA VAL A 3 3.46 8.00 0.69
C VAL A 3 2.25 8.91 0.90
N ASN A 4 1.68 9.39 -0.21
CA ASN A 4 0.42 10.11 -0.19
C ASN A 4 -0.74 9.10 -0.06
N ILE A 5 -1.20 8.87 1.18
CA ILE A 5 -2.25 7.89 1.50
C ILE A 5 -3.60 8.27 0.88
N GLU A 6 -3.95 9.55 0.85
CA GLU A 6 -5.20 10.02 0.26
C GLU A 6 -5.23 9.72 -1.24
N ALA A 7 -4.17 10.09 -1.97
CA ALA A 7 -4.07 9.80 -3.39
C ALA A 7 -4.09 8.30 -3.67
N LEU A 8 -3.39 7.49 -2.86
CA LEU A 8 -3.37 6.03 -3.01
C LEU A 8 -4.76 5.42 -2.78
N THR A 9 -5.52 5.93 -1.83
CA THR A 9 -6.91 5.52 -1.55
C THR A 9 -7.83 5.89 -2.71
N HIS A 10 -7.66 7.07 -3.31
CA HIS A 10 -8.40 7.48 -4.51
C HIS A 10 -7.99 6.70 -5.78
N SER A 11 -6.87 5.98 -5.75
CA SER A 11 -6.43 5.11 -6.85
C SER A 11 -6.93 3.68 -6.79
N LEU A 12 -7.85 3.35 -5.87
CA LEU A 12 -8.56 2.07 -5.90
C LEU A 12 -9.19 1.82 -7.29
N GLY A 13 -9.02 0.62 -7.82
CA GLY A 13 -9.43 0.27 -9.18
C GLY A 13 -8.39 0.58 -10.28
N GLN A 14 -7.30 1.31 -9.98
CA GLN A 14 -6.20 1.49 -10.93
C GLN A 14 -5.23 0.30 -10.92
N SER A 15 -4.49 0.10 -12.01
CA SER A 15 -3.50 -0.98 -12.07
C SER A 15 -2.19 -0.61 -11.36
N TYR A 16 -1.43 -1.62 -10.94
CA TYR A 16 -0.06 -1.43 -10.42
C TYR A 16 0.82 -0.56 -11.34
N ASN A 17 0.69 -0.70 -12.66
CA ASN A 17 1.46 0.09 -13.61
C ASN A 17 1.03 1.57 -13.61
N ASP A 18 -0.26 1.86 -13.43
CA ASP A 18 -0.75 3.25 -13.32
C ASP A 18 -0.21 3.90 -12.05
N LEU A 19 -0.19 3.17 -10.93
CA LEU A 19 0.40 3.64 -9.66
C LEU A 19 1.90 3.92 -9.79
N LEU A 20 2.63 3.07 -10.54
CA LEU A 20 4.05 3.28 -10.84
C LEU A 20 4.27 4.50 -11.73
N ASN A 21 3.49 4.63 -12.81
CA ASN A 21 3.64 5.70 -13.80
C ASN A 21 3.30 7.08 -13.22
N THR A 22 2.35 7.14 -12.29
CA THR A 22 2.02 8.36 -11.54
C THR A 22 3.04 8.68 -10.44
N GLY A 23 3.93 7.74 -10.11
CA GLY A 23 4.90 7.88 -9.03
C GLY A 23 4.31 7.76 -7.62
N LEU A 24 3.05 7.33 -7.49
CA LEU A 24 2.39 7.10 -6.19
C LEU A 24 3.06 5.97 -5.41
N ILE A 25 3.58 4.97 -6.13
CA ILE A 25 4.47 3.94 -5.58
C ILE A 25 5.79 3.96 -6.36
N THR A 26 6.90 3.70 -5.66
CA THR A 26 8.26 3.66 -6.25
C THR A 26 8.89 2.28 -6.22
N TYR A 27 8.18 1.29 -5.67
CA TYR A 27 8.63 -0.09 -5.57
C TYR A 27 8.67 -0.72 -6.96
N LYS A 28 9.87 -0.94 -7.49
CA LYS A 28 10.05 -1.60 -8.79
C LYS A 28 9.70 -3.09 -8.74
N THR A 29 9.79 -3.71 -7.56
CA THR A 29 9.39 -5.09 -7.33
C THR A 29 7.87 -5.20 -7.44
N PRO A 30 7.33 -5.96 -8.42
CA PRO A 30 5.89 -6.08 -8.59
C PRO A 30 5.20 -6.78 -7.41
N PRO A 31 3.87 -6.60 -7.24
CA PRO A 31 3.11 -7.37 -6.27
C PRO A 31 3.20 -8.86 -6.57
N THR A 32 3.30 -9.67 -5.52
CA THR A 32 3.49 -11.13 -5.62
C THR A 32 2.47 -11.87 -4.75
N GLY A 33 2.29 -13.16 -5.01
CA GLY A 33 1.39 -14.02 -4.24
C GLY A 33 1.51 -15.48 -4.68
N PHE A 34 0.95 -16.40 -3.89
CA PHE A 34 1.01 -17.83 -4.14
C PHE A 34 0.42 -18.23 -5.50
N SER A 35 0.91 -19.30 -6.12
CA SER A 35 0.30 -19.81 -7.35
C SER A 35 -1.17 -20.18 -7.11
N GLY A 36 -2.06 -19.81 -8.04
CA GLY A 36 -3.50 -20.02 -7.92
C GLY A 36 -4.26 -19.02 -7.04
N ALA A 37 -3.59 -18.13 -6.31
CA ALA A 37 -4.29 -17.10 -5.51
C ALA A 37 -4.95 -16.05 -6.42
N SER A 38 -6.20 -15.69 -6.14
CA SER A 38 -6.92 -14.65 -6.91
C SER A 38 -6.38 -13.25 -6.67
N ASN A 39 -5.66 -13.04 -5.56
CA ASN A 39 -4.99 -11.81 -5.18
C ASN A 39 -3.46 -11.97 -5.16
N ILE A 40 -2.80 -10.82 -5.29
CA ILE A 40 -1.36 -10.63 -5.10
C ILE A 40 -1.17 -9.33 -4.31
N SER A 41 -0.01 -9.17 -3.68
CA SER A 41 0.22 -8.05 -2.76
C SER A 41 1.60 -7.44 -2.87
N LEU A 42 1.69 -6.19 -2.46
CA LEU A 42 2.93 -5.46 -2.25
C LEU A 42 2.98 -4.98 -0.80
N ASP A 43 3.97 -5.48 -0.05
CA ASP A 43 4.20 -5.07 1.33
C ASP A 43 5.20 -3.91 1.38
N MET A 44 4.72 -2.71 1.70
CA MET A 44 5.51 -1.49 1.90
C MET A 44 5.69 -1.28 3.41
N SER A 45 6.34 -2.25 4.05
CA SER A 45 6.38 -2.39 5.51
C SER A 45 7.09 -1.24 6.24
N LEU A 46 8.05 -0.57 5.59
CA LEU A 46 8.73 0.62 6.14
C LEU A 46 7.82 1.84 6.15
N GLU A 47 6.91 1.92 5.19
CA GLU A 47 5.86 2.94 5.11
C GLU A 47 4.63 2.57 5.95
N GLY A 48 4.55 1.35 6.47
CA GLY A 48 3.38 0.87 7.20
C GLY A 48 2.16 0.71 6.31
N ILE A 49 2.36 0.36 5.04
CA ILE A 49 1.29 0.22 4.04
C ILE A 49 1.38 -1.18 3.42
N TYR A 50 0.23 -1.82 3.26
CA TYR A 50 0.10 -3.06 2.51
C TYR A 50 -0.95 -2.88 1.41
N LEU A 51 -0.57 -3.21 0.18
CA LEU A 51 -1.43 -3.07 -0.99
C LEU A 51 -1.82 -4.44 -1.50
N SER A 52 -3.12 -4.64 -1.65
CA SER A 52 -3.72 -5.85 -2.18
C SER A 52 -4.25 -5.56 -3.58
N PHE A 53 -3.95 -6.45 -4.52
CA PHE A 53 -4.35 -6.33 -5.92
C PHE A 53 -5.07 -7.60 -6.37
N ARG A 54 -6.08 -7.44 -7.22
CA ARG A 54 -6.60 -8.55 -8.04
C ARG A 54 -5.49 -9.00 -8.98
N ARG A 55 -5.24 -10.31 -9.04
CA ARG A 55 -4.18 -10.86 -9.88
C ARG A 55 -4.40 -10.53 -11.35
N GLU A 56 -5.64 -10.70 -11.82
CA GLU A 56 -6.05 -10.29 -13.16
C GLU A 56 -5.96 -8.76 -13.27
N GLY A 57 -5.18 -8.27 -14.23
CA GLY A 57 -4.97 -6.84 -14.45
C GLY A 57 -4.13 -6.12 -13.37
N ARG A 58 -3.73 -6.79 -12.28
CA ARG A 58 -3.00 -6.18 -11.14
C ARG A 58 -3.70 -4.93 -10.61
N VAL A 59 -5.02 -5.02 -10.44
CA VAL A 59 -5.88 -3.89 -10.07
C VAL A 59 -5.92 -3.73 -8.56
N LEU A 60 -5.62 -2.53 -8.05
CA LEU A 60 -5.63 -2.23 -6.63
C LEU A 60 -7.05 -2.38 -6.07
N GLN A 61 -7.19 -3.19 -5.02
CA GLN A 61 -8.48 -3.46 -4.36
C GLN A 61 -8.51 -3.06 -2.89
N ASP A 62 -7.40 -3.20 -2.17
CA ASP A 62 -7.31 -2.82 -0.76
C ASP A 62 -6.04 -2.03 -0.48
N VAL A 63 -6.18 -0.99 0.36
CA VAL A 63 -5.09 -0.25 0.98
C VAL A 63 -5.20 -0.46 2.49
N ILE A 64 -4.21 -1.13 3.07
CA ILE A 64 -4.18 -1.44 4.51
C ILE A 64 -3.08 -0.62 5.15
N LEU A 65 -3.43 0.11 6.22
CA LEU A 65 -2.49 0.95 6.98
C LEU A 65 -2.18 0.30 8.32
N SER A 66 -0.90 0.03 8.56
CA SER A 66 -0.37 -0.46 9.84
C SER A 66 0.16 0.73 10.64
N ILE A 67 -0.77 1.49 11.24
CA ILE A 67 -0.46 2.73 11.97
C ILE A 67 0.35 2.43 13.26
N GLN A 68 -0.08 1.44 14.02
CA GLN A 68 0.63 0.96 15.20
C GLN A 68 1.31 -0.38 14.90
N ARG A 69 2.58 -0.49 15.26
CA ARG A 69 3.40 -1.70 15.10
C ARG A 69 4.29 -1.92 16.33
N PRO A 70 3.70 -2.35 17.47
CA PRO A 70 4.43 -2.49 18.74
C PRO A 70 5.56 -3.53 18.68
N GLU A 71 5.51 -4.44 17.71
CA GLU A 71 6.56 -5.43 17.45
C GLU A 71 7.84 -4.81 16.87
N ILE A 72 7.77 -3.58 16.32
CA ILE A 72 8.93 -2.84 15.82
C ILE A 72 9.36 -1.80 16.83
N SER A 73 10.59 -1.96 17.34
CA SER A 73 11.21 -1.00 18.24
C SER A 73 11.28 0.39 17.59
N ARG A 74 10.79 1.39 18.32
CA ARG A 74 10.73 2.81 17.89
C ARG A 74 9.92 3.03 16.60
N TRP A 75 8.90 2.22 16.36
CA TRP A 75 7.97 2.47 15.27
C TRP A 75 7.28 3.83 15.45
N ASP A 76 7.44 4.67 14.44
CA ASP A 76 6.64 5.85 14.24
C ASP A 76 6.07 5.81 12.83
N PHE A 77 4.76 6.02 12.71
CA PHE A 77 4.10 5.92 11.42
C PHE A 77 4.57 7.07 10.52
N PRO A 78 5.21 6.80 9.37
CA PRO A 78 6.01 7.82 8.68
C PRO A 78 5.19 8.72 7.75
N ASN A 79 3.90 8.45 7.58
CA ASN A 79 3.04 9.15 6.62
C ASN A 79 1.99 9.99 7.33
N ALA A 80 1.56 11.09 6.69
CA ALA A 80 0.45 11.88 7.18
C ALA A 80 -0.86 11.07 7.15
N LEU A 81 -1.58 11.06 8.27
CA LEU A 81 -2.90 10.45 8.38
C LEU A 81 -3.96 11.38 7.79
N HIS A 82 -4.90 10.80 7.03
CA HIS A 82 -6.00 11.50 6.38
C HIS A 82 -7.33 10.87 6.82
N PHE A 83 -8.46 11.41 6.34
CA PHE A 83 -9.81 10.87 6.63
C PHE A 83 -10.18 10.83 8.13
N GLY A 84 -9.62 11.75 8.93
CA GLY A 84 -9.85 11.81 10.37
C GLY A 84 -9.16 10.70 11.17
N LEU A 85 -8.22 9.98 10.56
CA LEU A 85 -7.39 9.02 11.28
C LEU A 85 -6.40 9.73 12.20
N GLU A 86 -6.27 9.22 13.42
CA GLU A 86 -5.37 9.74 14.45
C GLU A 86 -4.51 8.62 15.03
N LYS A 87 -3.23 8.90 15.30
CA LYS A 87 -2.35 8.01 16.05
C LYS A 87 -2.66 8.19 17.54
N LYS A 88 -3.33 7.20 18.15
CA LYS A 88 -3.52 7.13 19.59
C LYS A 88 -2.42 6.33 20.27
#